data_AF-A0A4Q5QUV4-F1
#
_entry.id   AF-A0A4Q5QUV4-F1
#
_cell.length_a   1.000
_cell.length_b   1.000
_cell.length_c   1.000
_cell.angle_alpha   90.00
_cell.angle_beta   90.00
_cell.angle_gamma   90.00
#
_symmetry.space_group_name_H-M   'P 1'
#
loop_
_entity.id
_entity.type
_entity.pdbx_description
1 polymer ?
#
loop_
_entity_poly.entity_id
_entity_poly.type
_entity_poly.pdbx_seq_one_letter_code
_entity_poly.pdbx_strand_id
1 'polypeptide(L)' 'MILIMVASAAVQWRLRSKFKEYGQVGLRANLTGREVAAKMLADHGIYDVQITSTDGSLTDHYDPTNKTVNLSADVY' A
#
# COMPACT_ATOMS: atom_id res chain seq x y z
N MET A 1 2.34 26.17 22.68
CA MET A 1 1.87 24.78 22.83
C MET A 1 0.54 24.52 22.13
N ILE A 2 -0.52 25.28 22.43
CA ILE A 2 -1.85 25.11 21.80
C ILE A 2 -1.82 25.30 20.27
N LEU A 3 -1.10 26.30 19.77
CA LEU A 3 -0.94 26.54 18.32
C LEU A 3 -0.31 25.36 17.57
N ILE A 4 0.69 24.72 18.17
CA ILE A 4 1.36 23.55 17.57
C ILE A 4 0.40 22.35 17.56
N MET A 5 -0.38 22.15 18.63
CA MET A 5 -1.38 21.07 18.67
C MET A 5 -2.47 21.25 17.61
N VAL A 6 -2.97 22.47 17.42
CA VAL A 6 -3.99 22.77 16.40
C VAL A 6 -3.43 22.56 14.98
N ALA A 7 -2.20 23.02 14.73
CA ALA A 7 -1.54 22.82 13.44
C ALA A 7 -1.33 21.32 13.13
N SER A 8 -0.83 20.54 14.11
CA SER A 8 -0.65 19.10 13.97
C SER A 8 -1.97 18.37 13.70
N ALA A 9 -3.04 18.73 14.42
CA ALA A 9 -4.37 18.14 14.22
C ALA A 9 -4.91 18.42 12.81
N ALA A 10 -4.71 19.63 12.29
CA ALA A 10 -5.15 19.99 10.94
C ALA A 10 -4.42 19.19 9.85
N VAL A 11 -3.10 19.01 9.98
CA VAL A 11 -2.30 18.18 9.06
C VAL A 11 -2.77 16.73 9.11
N GLN A 12 -3.00 16.20 10.32
CA GLN A 12 -3.43 14.82 10.50
C GLN A 12 -4.84 14.57 9.95
N TRP A 13 -5.75 15.54 10.09
CA TRP A 13 -7.07 15.50 9.46
C TRP A 13 -6.99 15.51 7.93
N ARG A 14 -6.14 16.37 7.36
CA ARG A 14 -5.90 16.44 5.91
C ARG A 14 -5.40 15.11 5.36
N LEU A 15 -4.44 14.48 6.04
CA LEU A 15 -3.85 13.21 5.64
C LEU A 15 -4.91 12.09 5.64
N ARG A 16 -5.68 11.97 6.73
CA ARG A 16 -6.79 11.01 6.85
C ARG A 16 -7.85 11.21 5.77
N SER A 17 -8.18 12.47 5.47
CA SER A 17 -9.16 12.80 4.42
C SER A 17 -8.68 12.37 3.03
N LYS A 18 -7.41 12.62 2.69
CA LYS A 18 -6.85 12.19 1.40
C LYS A 18 -6.68 10.68 1.29
N PHE A 19 -6.30 10.01 2.37
CA PHE A 19 -6.30 8.54 2.41
C PHE A 19 -7.69 7.97 2.13
N LYS A 20 -8.74 8.54 2.73
CA LYS A 20 -10.12 8.10 2.49
C LYS A 20 -10.60 8.39 1.07
N GLU A 21 -10.26 9.55 0.52
CA GLU A 21 -10.65 9.97 -0.83
C GLU A 21 -10.01 9.09 -1.91
N TYR A 22 -8.70 8.84 -1.80
CA TYR A 22 -7.98 8.07 -2.81
C TYR A 22 -7.98 6.56 -2.55
N GLY A 23 -8.17 6.11 -1.31
CA GLY A 23 -8.35 4.69 -1.00
C GLY A 23 -9.66 4.10 -1.54
N GLN A 24 -10.63 4.93 -1.90
CA GLN A 24 -11.89 4.52 -2.53
C GLN A 24 -11.82 4.47 -4.06
N VAL A 25 -10.76 5.00 -4.66
CA VAL A 25 -10.54 4.91 -6.10
C VAL A 25 -9.98 3.53 -6.40
N GLY A 26 -10.89 2.57 -6.60
CA GLY A 26 -10.53 1.24 -7.07
C GLY A 26 -9.68 1.35 -8.35
N LEU A 27 -8.61 0.56 -8.43
CA LEU A 27 -7.80 0.47 -9.63
C LEU A 27 -8.72 0.18 -10.81
N ARG A 28 -8.61 0.98 -11.88
CA ARG A 28 -9.49 0.98 -13.07
C ARG A 28 -9.73 -0.41 -13.70
N ALA A 29 -8.92 -1.39 -13.35
CA ALA A 29 -8.92 -2.74 -13.90
C ALA A 29 -9.64 -3.79 -13.02
N ASN A 30 -10.26 -3.42 -11.89
CA ASN A 30 -10.88 -4.36 -10.94
C ASN A 30 -9.91 -5.47 -10.47
N LEU A 31 -8.61 -5.14 -10.45
CA LEU A 31 -7.53 -6.03 -10.05
C LEU A 31 -7.29 -5.92 -8.55
N THR A 32 -6.98 -7.05 -7.90
CA THR A 32 -6.50 -7.06 -6.51
C THR A 32 -5.07 -6.51 -6.41
N GLY A 33 -4.62 -6.12 -5.22
CA GLY A 33 -3.25 -5.63 -5.06
C GLY A 33 -2.23 -6.72 -5.42
N ARG A 34 -2.54 -7.98 -5.14
CA ARG A 34 -1.75 -9.12 -5.63
C ARG A 34 -1.64 -9.15 -7.15
N GLU A 35 -2.74 -8.98 -7.87
CA GLU A 35 -2.74 -9.02 -9.33
C GLU A 35 -1.97 -7.85 -9.93
N VAL A 36 -2.06 -6.66 -9.32
CA VAL A 36 -1.26 -5.50 -9.70
C VAL A 36 0.22 -5.75 -9.46
N ALA A 37 0.61 -6.29 -8.31
CA ALA A 37 1.99 -6.65 -8.02
C ALA A 37 2.52 -7.73 -8.99
N ALA A 38 1.72 -8.77 -9.28
CA ALA A 38 2.08 -9.82 -10.22
C ALA A 38 2.29 -9.28 -11.63
N LYS A 39 1.39 -8.40 -12.09
CA LYS A 39 1.53 -7.73 -13.38
C LYS A 39 2.79 -6.86 -13.45
N MET A 40 3.04 -6.07 -12.42
CA MET A 40 4.21 -5.19 -12.36
C MET A 40 5.52 -5.97 -12.40
N LEU A 41 5.61 -7.11 -11.69
CA LEU A 41 6.78 -8.00 -11.75
C LEU A 41 6.95 -8.61 -13.15
N ALA A 42 5.87 -9.11 -13.74
CA ALA A 42 5.89 -9.72 -15.08
C ALA A 42 6.27 -8.71 -16.18
N ASP A 43 5.76 -7.48 -16.12
CA ASP A 43 6.08 -6.39 -17.05
C ASP A 43 7.58 -6.03 -17.01
N HIS A 44 8.26 -6.32 -15.89
CA HIS A 44 9.70 -6.15 -15.69
C HIS A 44 10.52 -7.45 -15.84
N GLY A 45 9.90 -8.56 -16.28
CA GLY A 45 10.58 -9.83 -16.49
C GLY A 45 11.02 -10.54 -15.20
N ILE A 46 10.42 -10.18 -14.06
CA ILE A 46 10.72 -10.74 -12.76
C ILE A 46 9.71 -11.87 -12.48
N TYR A 47 10.19 -13.10 -12.41
CA TYR A 47 9.35 -14.30 -12.23
C TYR A 47 9.76 -15.15 -11.01
N ASP A 48 10.86 -14.79 -10.35
CA ASP A 48 11.42 -15.49 -9.20
C ASP A 48 11.04 -14.87 -7.86
N VAL A 49 10.16 -13.85 -7.88
CA VAL A 49 9.65 -13.15 -6.71
C VAL A 49 8.23 -13.62 -6.40
N GLN A 50 8.02 -14.08 -5.17
CA GLN A 50 6.69 -14.52 -4.69
C GLN A 50 5.91 -13.34 -4.10
N ILE A 51 4.57 -13.40 -4.16
CA ILE A 51 3.70 -12.37 -3.59
C ILE A 51 2.91 -12.98 -2.43
N THR A 52 3.01 -12.37 -1.26
CA THR A 52 2.46 -12.84 0.02
C THR A 52 1.66 -11.74 0.71
N SER A 53 0.74 -12.10 1.60
CA SER A 53 0.04 -11.16 2.47
C SER A 53 0.75 -11.10 3.83
N THR A 54 0.89 -9.91 4.41
CA THR A 54 1.37 -9.71 5.78
C THR A 54 0.28 -9.06 6.62
N ASP A 55 0.29 -9.37 7.92
CA ASP A 55 -0.67 -8.81 8.86
C ASP A 55 -0.44 -7.31 9.07
N GLY A 56 -1.53 -6.57 9.25
CA GLY A 56 -1.51 -5.12 9.48
C GLY A 56 -1.82 -4.28 8.24
N SER A 57 -1.76 -2.97 8.42
CA SER A 57 -2.03 -1.95 7.40
C SER A 57 -0.77 -1.13 7.16
N LEU A 58 -0.52 -0.74 5.90
CA LEU A 58 0.66 0.04 5.51
C LEU A 58 2.01 -0.66 5.81
N THR A 59 1.98 -1.99 5.83
CA THR A 59 3.14 -2.86 6.11
C THR A 59 3.77 -3.43 4.83
N ASP A 60 3.44 -2.88 3.67
CA ASP A 60 3.87 -3.38 2.36
C ASP A 60 5.39 -3.24 2.19
N HIS A 61 6.09 -4.33 1.86
CA HIS A 61 7.54 -4.30 1.65
C HIS A 61 8.07 -5.48 0.83
N TYR A 62 9.24 -5.29 0.21
CA TYR A 62 10.00 -6.36 -0.44
C TYR A 62 11.05 -6.94 0.52
N ASP A 63 11.10 -8.26 0.63
CA ASP A 63 12.17 -9.00 1.32
C ASP A 63 13.13 -9.64 0.29
N PRO A 64 14.36 -9.11 0.13
CA PRO A 64 15.34 -9.64 -0.81
C PRO A 64 15.92 -11.00 -0.40
N THR A 65 15.82 -11.37 0.88
CA THR A 65 16.37 -12.62 1.41
C THR A 65 15.57 -13.81 0.89
N ASN A 66 14.25 -13.67 0.93
CA ASN A 66 13.30 -14.71 0.51
C ASN A 66 12.72 -14.43 -0.89
N LYS A 67 13.06 -13.29 -1.51
CA LYS A 67 12.50 -12.80 -2.76
C LYS A 67 10.98 -12.75 -2.71
N THR A 68 10.43 -12.07 -1.70
CA THR A 68 8.98 -11.93 -1.52
C THR A 68 8.55 -10.47 -1.54
N VAL A 69 7.44 -10.19 -2.21
CA VAL A 69 6.68 -8.93 -2.09
C VAL A 69 5.55 -9.21 -1.10
N ASN A 70 5.63 -8.62 0.08
CA ASN A 70 4.63 -8.72 1.13
C ASN A 70 3.68 -7.53 1.02
N LEU A 71 2.42 -7.79 0.70
CA LEU A 71 1.37 -6.79 0.66
C LEU A 71 0.62 -6.80 1.99
N SER A 72 0.24 -5.63 2.49
CA SER A 72 -0.61 -5.51 3.67
C SER A 72 -2.01 -6.08 3.39
N ALA A 73 -2.69 -6.56 4.43
CA ALA A 73 -4.00 -7.21 4.30
C ALA A 73 -5.08 -6.28 3.69
N ASP A 74 -4.94 -4.96 3.86
CA ASP A 74 -5.84 -3.97 3.28
C ASP A 74 -5.60 -3.76 1.77
N VAL A 75 -4.43 -4.17 1.24
CA VAL A 75 -4.00 -3.96 -0.14
C VAL A 75 -4.06 -5.25 -0.96
N TYR A 76 -3.77 -6.41 -0.36
CA TYR A 76 -3.67 -7.72 -1.04
C TYR A 76 -4.90 -8.05 -1.89
#